data_AF-A0A5E8CK00-F1
#
_entry.id   AF-A0A5E8CK00-F1
#
_cell.length_a   1.000
_cell.length_b   1.000
_cell.length_c   1.000
_cell.angle_alpha   90.00
_cell.angle_beta   90.00
_cell.angle_gamma   90.00
#
_symmetry.space_group_name_H-M   'P 1'
#
loop_
_entity.id
_entity.type
_entity.pdbx_description
1 polymer ?
#
loop_
_entity_poly.entity_id
_entity_poly.type
_entity_poly.pdbx_seq_one_letter_code
_entity_poly.pdbx_strand_id
1 'polypeptide(L)'
;MEGKKVPLNYEAPFDKYFINLAECTKSYFNCLHFTPNMITTLSLIATLFMYKLFVLKKYKLASLAFLVSYYFDCLDGNYARSYGMVSKFGDYYDHFSDLLTCLLLLYGINQSNIGFENKKKIYLILLVFIIGAGIQLGCIQKIYKNKKESPSLNLLINMCPDNFKIKFWRYFGPGTLVFVMFLIIYNFNKFKNK
;
A
#
# COMPACT_ATOMS: atom_id res chain seq x y z
N MET A 1 8.01 -4.19 -21.14
CA MET A 1 7.46 -3.44 -19.98
C MET A 1 6.12 -4.06 -19.67
N GLU A 2 6.06 -5.12 -18.88
CA GLU A 2 4.79 -5.82 -18.64
C GLU A 2 4.44 -5.71 -17.16
N GLY A 3 3.36 -5.00 -16.83
CA GLY A 3 2.82 -4.87 -15.47
C GLY A 3 3.16 -3.59 -14.70
N LYS A 4 4.25 -2.89 -15.03
CA LYS A 4 4.70 -1.69 -14.30
C LYS A 4 4.00 -0.41 -14.78
N LYS A 5 3.52 0.43 -13.84
CA LYS A 5 2.91 1.73 -14.18
C LYS A 5 3.98 2.73 -14.66
N VAL A 6 5.10 2.84 -13.94
CA VAL A 6 6.22 3.72 -14.29
C VAL A 6 7.57 2.99 -14.21
N PRO A 7 8.64 3.55 -14.79
CA PRO A 7 9.99 3.03 -14.58
C PRO A 7 10.35 2.93 -13.09
N LEU A 8 11.05 1.86 -12.68
CA LEU A 8 11.38 1.56 -11.27
C LEU A 8 12.19 2.63 -10.54
N ASN A 9 12.81 3.56 -11.27
CA ASN A 9 13.55 4.68 -10.70
C ASN A 9 12.62 5.78 -10.14
N TYR A 10 11.35 5.80 -10.56
CA TYR A 10 10.31 6.73 -10.11
C TYR A 10 9.42 6.17 -8.99
N GLU A 11 9.39 4.85 -8.84
CA GLU A 11 8.71 4.17 -7.74
C GLU A 11 9.41 4.41 -6.41
N ALA A 12 8.65 4.29 -5.31
CA ALA A 12 9.25 4.34 -3.98
C ALA A 12 10.29 3.20 -3.82
N PRO A 13 11.37 3.40 -3.05
CA PRO A 13 12.39 2.36 -2.87
C PRO A 13 11.83 1.03 -2.37
N PHE A 14 10.79 1.09 -1.52
CA PHE A 14 10.14 -0.09 -0.97
C PHE A 14 9.24 -0.77 -2.02
N ASP A 15 8.44 -0.01 -2.77
CA ASP A 15 7.62 -0.50 -3.89
C ASP A 15 8.45 -1.31 -4.87
N LYS A 16 9.67 -0.84 -5.19
CA LYS A 16 10.58 -1.52 -6.12
C LYS A 16 10.83 -2.98 -5.72
N TYR A 17 10.97 -3.28 -4.43
CA TYR A 17 11.18 -4.65 -3.96
C TYR A 17 9.94 -5.52 -4.20
N PHE A 18 8.76 -5.04 -3.79
CA PHE A 18 7.51 -5.78 -3.93
C PHE A 18 7.06 -5.93 -5.38
N ILE A 19 7.24 -4.90 -6.20
CA ILE A 19 6.98 -4.95 -7.64
C ILE A 19 7.90 -5.96 -8.30
N ASN A 20 9.19 -5.98 -8.00
CA ASN A 20 10.10 -6.99 -8.56
C ASN A 20 9.72 -8.40 -8.11
N LEU A 21 9.32 -8.57 -6.85
CA LEU A 21 8.81 -9.84 -6.36
C LEU A 21 7.53 -10.26 -7.10
N ALA A 22 6.60 -9.35 -7.31
CA ALA A 22 5.37 -9.57 -8.07
C ALA A 22 5.65 -9.97 -9.53
N GLU A 23 6.62 -9.33 -10.19
CA GLU A 23 7.05 -9.70 -11.54
C GLU A 23 7.58 -11.14 -11.60
N CYS A 24 8.30 -11.58 -10.56
CA CYS A 24 8.84 -12.94 -10.50
C CYS A 24 7.75 -14.00 -10.24
N THR A 25 6.70 -13.65 -9.51
CA THR A 25 5.68 -14.61 -9.07
C THR A 25 4.42 -14.59 -9.92
N LYS A 26 4.15 -13.54 -10.71
CA LYS A 26 2.91 -13.41 -11.51
C LYS A 26 2.66 -14.62 -12.42
N SER A 27 3.70 -15.21 -13.01
CA SER A 27 3.56 -16.39 -13.87
C SER A 27 3.03 -17.61 -13.11
N TYR A 28 3.45 -17.80 -11.85
CA TYR A 28 2.97 -18.87 -10.99
C TYR A 28 1.46 -18.74 -10.71
N PHE A 29 1.01 -17.53 -10.36
CA PHE A 29 -0.43 -17.28 -10.15
C PHE A 29 -1.24 -17.46 -11.44
N ASN A 30 -0.66 -17.13 -12.60
CA ASN A 30 -1.29 -17.33 -13.89
C ASN A 30 -1.42 -18.81 -14.26
N CYS A 31 -0.39 -19.62 -13.98
CA CYS A 31 -0.47 -21.08 -14.14
C CYS A 31 -1.55 -21.71 -13.25
N LEU A 32 -1.86 -21.09 -12.11
CA LEU A 32 -2.94 -21.50 -11.20
C LEU A 32 -4.30 -20.89 -11.56
N HIS A 33 -4.41 -20.19 -12.68
CA HIS A 33 -5.63 -19.53 -13.16
C HIS A 33 -6.23 -18.50 -12.16
N PHE A 34 -5.37 -17.80 -11.41
CA PHE A 34 -5.82 -16.71 -10.55
C PHE A 34 -6.31 -15.51 -11.39
N THR A 35 -7.30 -14.81 -10.85
CA THR A 35 -7.73 -13.50 -11.35
C THR A 35 -7.16 -12.38 -10.46
N PRO A 36 -7.05 -11.13 -10.94
CA PRO A 36 -6.62 -10.02 -10.10
C PRO A 36 -7.43 -9.89 -8.81
N ASN A 37 -8.76 -10.01 -8.90
CA ASN A 37 -9.65 -9.90 -7.73
C ASN A 37 -9.42 -11.03 -6.70
N MET A 38 -9.03 -12.24 -7.14
CA MET A 38 -8.63 -13.30 -6.20
C MET A 38 -7.36 -12.92 -5.45
N ILE A 39 -6.41 -12.25 -6.11
CA ILE A 39 -5.17 -11.76 -5.50
C ILE A 39 -5.49 -10.62 -4.51
N THR A 40 -6.36 -9.67 -4.88
CA THR A 40 -6.89 -8.64 -3.96
C THR A 40 -7.57 -9.28 -2.74
N THR A 41 -8.33 -10.37 -2.95
CA THR A 41 -8.95 -11.13 -1.84
C THR A 41 -7.89 -11.77 -0.93
N LEU A 42 -6.77 -12.26 -1.47
CA LEU A 42 -5.65 -12.75 -0.65
C LEU A 42 -5.02 -11.61 0.18
N SER A 43 -4.88 -10.41 -0.38
CA SER A 43 -4.46 -9.22 0.37
C SER A 43 -5.40 -8.96 1.55
N LEU A 44 -6.72 -8.99 1.29
CA LEU A 44 -7.75 -8.78 2.32
C LEU A 44 -7.69 -9.83 3.43
N ILE A 45 -7.54 -11.11 3.09
CA ILE A 45 -7.38 -12.21 4.06
C ILE A 45 -6.14 -11.99 4.93
N ALA A 46 -5.02 -11.59 4.31
CA ALA A 46 -3.78 -11.28 5.02
C ALA A 46 -3.96 -10.07 5.95
N THR A 47 -4.72 -9.04 5.54
CA THR A 47 -5.10 -7.90 6.39
C THR A 47 -5.92 -8.33 7.62
N LEU A 48 -6.93 -9.18 7.43
CA LEU A 48 -7.74 -9.67 8.55
C LEU A 48 -6.90 -10.52 9.52
N PHE A 49 -6.00 -11.35 8.99
CA PHE A 49 -5.08 -12.12 9.80
C PHE A 49 -4.08 -11.24 10.56
N MET A 50 -3.54 -10.22 9.90
CA MET A 50 -2.71 -9.18 10.53
C MET A 50 -3.45 -8.52 11.69
N TYR A 51 -4.69 -8.08 11.48
CA TYR A 51 -5.49 -7.43 12.51
C TYR A 51 -5.76 -8.36 13.70
N LYS A 52 -6.09 -9.63 13.43
CA LYS A 52 -6.22 -10.66 14.48
C LYS A 52 -4.94 -10.79 15.31
N LEU A 53 -3.77 -10.86 14.67
CA LEU A 53 -2.48 -10.93 15.36
C LEU A 53 -2.19 -9.68 16.18
N PHE A 54 -2.58 -8.50 15.66
CA PHE A 54 -2.44 -7.22 16.35
C PHE A 54 -3.27 -7.21 17.65
N VAL A 55 -4.54 -7.62 17.61
CA VAL A 55 -5.42 -7.71 18.78
C VAL A 55 -4.87 -8.72 19.81
N LEU A 56 -4.32 -9.84 19.34
CA LEU A 56 -3.63 -10.84 20.18
C LEU A 56 -2.27 -10.35 20.72
N LYS A 57 -1.90 -9.09 20.50
CA LYS A 57 -0.64 -8.47 20.93
C LYS A 57 0.61 -9.13 20.34
N LYS A 58 0.46 -9.91 19.27
CA LYS A 58 1.55 -10.55 18.52
C LYS A 58 2.08 -9.60 17.44
N TYR A 59 2.52 -8.41 17.86
CA TYR A 59 2.79 -7.29 16.96
C TYR A 59 3.88 -7.55 15.91
N LYS A 60 4.95 -8.28 16.25
CA LYS A 60 5.96 -8.67 15.27
C LYS A 60 5.37 -9.52 14.15
N LEU A 61 4.55 -10.52 14.49
CA LEU A 61 3.87 -11.35 13.49
C LEU A 61 2.83 -10.55 12.71
N ALA A 62 2.10 -9.64 13.36
CA ALA A 62 1.18 -8.73 12.69
C ALA A 62 1.91 -7.87 11.64
N SER A 63 3.09 -7.33 11.97
CA SER A 63 3.88 -6.55 11.02
C SER A 63 4.35 -7.37 9.81
N LEU A 64 4.65 -8.66 9.99
CA LEU A 64 4.98 -9.55 8.87
C LEU A 64 3.75 -9.87 8.01
N ALA A 65 2.61 -10.15 8.63
CA ALA A 65 1.35 -10.36 7.92
C ALA A 65 0.92 -9.11 7.13
N PHE A 66 1.19 -7.90 7.66
CA PHE A 66 0.98 -6.65 6.95
C PHE A 66 1.82 -6.55 5.66
N LEU A 67 3.11 -6.92 5.70
CA LEU A 67 3.95 -6.95 4.51
C LEU A 67 3.48 -7.99 3.47
N VAL A 68 2.93 -9.12 3.94
CA VAL A 68 2.33 -10.13 3.04
C VAL A 68 1.07 -9.58 2.36
N SER A 69 0.20 -8.89 3.09
CA SER A 69 -0.95 -8.19 2.49
C SER A 69 -0.48 -7.19 1.43
N TYR A 70 0.50 -6.34 1.78
CA TYR A 70 1.02 -5.35 0.84
C TYR A 70 1.69 -5.94 -0.41
N TYR A 71 2.29 -7.12 -0.28
CA TYR A 71 2.80 -7.84 -1.44
C TYR A 71 1.67 -8.24 -2.41
N PHE A 72 0.57 -8.77 -1.90
CA PHE A 72 -0.58 -9.16 -2.75
C PHE A 72 -1.23 -7.94 -3.41
N ASP A 73 -1.31 -6.82 -2.69
CA ASP A 73 -1.73 -5.51 -3.20
C ASP A 73 -0.84 -5.01 -4.35
N CYS A 74 0.49 -5.12 -4.23
CA CYS A 74 1.38 -4.81 -5.35
C CYS A 74 1.22 -5.78 -6.54
N LEU A 75 0.93 -7.05 -6.24
CA LEU A 75 0.81 -8.10 -7.24
C LEU A 75 -0.46 -7.98 -8.07
N ASP A 76 -1.62 -7.69 -7.47
CA ASP A 76 -2.91 -7.73 -8.20
C ASP A 76 -2.96 -6.71 -9.36
N GLY A 77 -2.50 -5.49 -9.15
CA GLY A 77 -2.47 -4.45 -10.15
C GLY A 77 -1.40 -4.74 -11.20
N ASN A 78 -0.23 -5.24 -10.78
CA ASN A 78 0.82 -5.66 -11.71
C ASN A 78 0.33 -6.79 -12.62
N TYR A 79 -0.33 -7.77 -12.01
CA TYR A 79 -0.91 -8.93 -12.67
C TYR A 79 -2.01 -8.52 -13.66
N ALA A 80 -2.94 -7.67 -13.23
CA ALA A 80 -4.01 -7.13 -14.09
C ALA A 80 -3.44 -6.43 -15.33
N ARG A 81 -2.42 -5.59 -15.17
CA ARG A 81 -1.77 -4.88 -16.28
C ARG A 81 -0.93 -5.81 -17.16
N SER A 82 -0.29 -6.82 -16.59
CA SER A 82 0.52 -7.78 -17.34
C SER A 82 -0.32 -8.67 -18.25
N TYR A 83 -1.51 -9.08 -17.79
CA TYR A 83 -2.38 -10.03 -18.50
C TYR A 83 -3.61 -9.38 -19.15
N GLY A 84 -3.67 -8.04 -19.22
CA GLY A 84 -4.79 -7.33 -19.87
C GLY A 84 -6.13 -7.51 -19.16
N MET A 85 -6.11 -7.76 -17.84
CA MET A 85 -7.28 -8.01 -16.99
C MET A 85 -7.69 -6.78 -16.15
N VAL A 86 -7.29 -5.58 -16.56
CA VAL A 86 -7.66 -4.34 -15.88
C VAL A 86 -9.17 -4.13 -15.98
N SER A 87 -9.83 -3.84 -14.86
CA SER A 87 -11.27 -3.59 -14.83
C SER A 87 -11.63 -2.49 -13.84
N LYS A 88 -12.72 -1.76 -14.09
CA LYS A 88 -13.22 -0.72 -13.17
C LYS A 88 -13.59 -1.30 -11.81
N PHE A 89 -14.22 -2.47 -11.80
CA PHE A 89 -14.58 -3.14 -10.55
C PHE A 89 -13.33 -3.53 -9.75
N GLY A 90 -12.31 -4.10 -10.40
CA GLY A 90 -11.05 -4.42 -9.75
C GLY A 90 -10.36 -3.20 -9.14
N ASP A 91 -10.32 -2.07 -9.87
CA ASP A 91 -9.79 -0.79 -9.38
C ASP A 91 -10.53 -0.28 -8.12
N TYR A 92 -11.88 -0.37 -8.10
CA TYR A 92 -12.64 -0.03 -6.89
C TYR A 92 -12.44 -1.02 -5.74
N TYR A 93 -12.30 -2.32 -6.05
CA TYR A 93 -12.15 -3.35 -5.03
C TYR A 93 -10.78 -3.25 -4.34
N ASP A 94 -9.73 -3.00 -5.12
CA ASP A 94 -8.37 -2.70 -4.65
C ASP A 94 -8.38 -1.52 -3.68
N HIS A 95 -8.93 -0.37 -4.09
CA HIS A 95 -9.06 0.80 -3.24
C HIS A 95 -9.90 0.59 -1.98
N PHE A 96 -10.93 -0.24 -2.05
CA PHE A 96 -11.72 -0.61 -0.89
C PHE A 96 -10.90 -1.47 0.09
N SER A 97 -10.11 -2.42 -0.42
CA SER A 97 -9.20 -3.25 0.37
C SER A 97 -8.13 -2.42 1.09
N ASP A 98 -7.54 -1.46 0.38
CA ASP A 98 -6.61 -0.46 0.92
C ASP A 98 -7.23 0.35 2.07
N LEU A 99 -8.42 0.90 1.83
CA LEU A 99 -9.15 1.69 2.81
C LEU A 99 -9.45 0.85 4.06
N LEU A 100 -9.90 -0.39 3.89
CA LEU A 100 -10.20 -1.27 5.02
C LEU A 100 -8.94 -1.58 5.82
N THR A 101 -7.81 -1.83 5.16
CA THR A 101 -6.52 -2.07 5.82
C THR A 101 -6.12 -0.87 6.68
N CYS A 102 -6.25 0.34 6.14
CA CYS A 102 -6.01 1.58 6.88
C CYS A 102 -6.95 1.73 8.08
N LEU A 103 -8.25 1.53 7.88
CA LEU A 103 -9.26 1.65 8.95
C LEU A 103 -9.03 0.65 10.08
N LEU A 104 -8.73 -0.61 9.77
CA LEU A 104 -8.46 -1.64 10.78
C LEU A 104 -7.22 -1.30 11.62
N LEU A 105 -6.17 -0.77 10.99
CA LEU A 105 -4.97 -0.34 11.71
C LEU A 105 -5.23 0.86 12.62
N LEU A 106 -5.91 1.90 12.12
CA LEU A 106 -6.29 3.06 12.93
C LEU A 106 -7.20 2.66 14.09
N TYR A 107 -8.17 1.78 13.83
CA TYR A 107 -9.05 1.24 14.86
C TYR A 107 -8.26 0.44 15.91
N GLY A 108 -7.35 -0.44 15.49
CA GLY A 108 -6.47 -1.18 16.39
C GLY A 108 -5.60 -0.27 17.27
N ILE A 109 -5.05 0.80 16.70
CA ILE A 109 -4.29 1.81 17.45
C ILE A 109 -5.19 2.52 18.47
N ASN A 110 -6.41 2.91 18.08
CA ASN A 110 -7.36 3.56 18.98
C ASN A 110 -7.78 2.68 20.17
N GLN A 111 -8.06 1.40 19.92
CA GLN A 111 -8.44 0.44 20.96
C GLN A 111 -7.26 0.01 21.85
N SER A 112 -6.02 0.30 21.44
CA SER A 112 -4.85 -0.03 22.25
C SER A 112 -4.72 0.87 23.48
N ASN A 113 -4.14 0.34 24.56
CA ASN A 113 -3.87 1.06 25.81
C ASN A 113 -2.63 1.97 25.73
N ILE A 114 -2.32 2.52 24.55
CA ILE A 114 -1.24 3.50 24.39
C ILE A 114 -1.71 4.86 24.94
N GLY A 115 -0.82 5.57 25.64
CA GLY A 115 -1.08 6.92 26.13
C GLY A 115 -1.42 7.91 25.01
N PHE A 116 -2.24 8.92 25.33
CA PHE A 116 -2.74 9.90 24.36
C PHE A 116 -1.61 10.59 23.57
N GLU A 117 -0.51 10.97 24.23
CA GLU A 117 0.65 11.61 23.59
C GLU A 117 1.32 10.72 22.53
N ASN A 118 1.42 9.42 22.79
CA ASN A 118 2.00 8.48 21.83
C ASN A 118 1.04 8.25 20.65
N LYS A 119 -0.27 8.17 20.88
CA LYS A 119 -1.28 8.11 19.80
C LYS A 119 -1.20 9.35 18.90
N LYS A 120 -1.13 10.55 19.51
CA LYS A 120 -0.98 11.82 18.79
C LYS A 120 0.27 11.85 17.90
N LYS A 121 1.42 11.39 18.43
CA LYS A 121 2.67 11.29 17.65
C LYS A 121 2.53 10.32 16.47
N ILE A 122 1.93 9.15 16.69
CA ILE A 122 1.67 8.18 15.62
C ILE A 122 0.79 8.80 14.53
N TYR A 123 -0.31 9.46 14.89
CA TYR A 123 -1.21 10.09 13.91
C TYR A 123 -0.55 11.24 13.16
N LEU A 124 0.29 12.05 13.81
CA LEU A 124 1.05 13.10 13.14
C LEU A 124 2.02 12.52 12.10
N ILE A 125 2.73 11.44 12.45
CA ILE A 125 3.64 10.75 11.53
C ILE A 125 2.84 10.19 10.34
N LEU A 126 1.75 9.46 10.59
CA LEU A 126 0.92 8.89 9.53
C LEU A 126 0.34 9.96 8.60
N LEU A 127 -0.12 11.08 9.14
CA LEU A 127 -0.67 12.20 8.35
C LEU A 127 0.35 12.75 7.35
N VAL A 128 1.59 12.98 7.78
CA VAL A 128 2.67 13.48 6.91
C VAL A 128 2.94 12.52 5.75
N PHE A 129 3.03 11.22 6.03
CA PHE A 129 3.28 10.22 5.00
C PHE A 129 2.08 9.99 4.07
N ILE A 130 0.84 10.09 4.56
CA ILE A 130 -0.37 9.99 3.73
C ILE A 130 -0.44 11.16 2.72
N ILE A 131 -0.18 12.39 3.17
CA ILE A 131 -0.16 13.57 2.29
C ILE A 131 0.93 13.40 1.23
N GLY A 132 2.13 13.01 1.65
CA GLY A 132 3.24 12.73 0.73
C GLY A 132 2.90 11.67 -0.31
N ALA A 133 2.28 10.57 0.12
CA ALA A 133 1.92 9.46 -0.75
C ALA A 133 0.85 9.88 -1.77
N GLY A 134 -0.12 10.69 -1.35
CA GLY A 134 -1.15 11.25 -2.24
C GLY A 134 -0.56 12.16 -3.32
N ILE A 135 0.39 13.04 -2.97
CA ILE A 135 1.09 13.89 -3.93
C ILE A 135 1.88 13.04 -4.94
N GLN A 136 2.66 12.06 -4.45
CA GLN A 136 3.45 11.17 -5.31
C GLN A 136 2.55 10.37 -6.26
N LEU A 137 1.43 9.81 -5.78
CA LEU A 137 0.44 9.12 -6.61
C LEU A 137 -0.11 10.04 -7.71
N GLY A 138 -0.52 11.25 -7.32
CA GLY A 138 -1.05 12.25 -8.25
C GLY A 138 -0.07 12.59 -9.37
N CYS A 139 1.21 12.75 -9.03
CA CYS A 139 2.26 13.00 -10.01
C CYS A 139 2.57 11.80 -10.89
N ILE A 140 2.64 10.59 -10.33
CA ILE A 140 2.78 9.34 -11.11
C ILE A 140 1.62 9.22 -12.10
N GLN A 141 0.39 9.50 -11.66
CA GLN A 141 -0.79 9.48 -12.52
C GLN A 141 -0.71 10.54 -13.63
N LYS A 142 -0.24 11.76 -13.33
CA LYS A 142 -0.04 12.83 -14.34
C LYS A 142 0.93 12.40 -15.44
N ILE A 143 2.00 11.67 -15.09
CA ILE A 143 2.96 11.11 -16.04
C ILE A 143 2.35 9.93 -16.80
N TYR A 144 1.58 9.10 -16.11
CA TYR A 144 0.91 7.94 -16.67
C TYR A 144 -0.25 8.31 -17.62
N LYS A 145 -0.80 9.54 -17.51
CA LYS A 145 -2.00 10.05 -18.19
C LYS A 145 -1.98 9.96 -19.74
N ASN A 146 -0.85 9.61 -20.36
CA ASN A 146 -0.83 9.19 -21.76
C ASN A 146 -1.43 7.78 -22.01
N LYS A 147 -1.81 7.03 -20.97
CA LYS A 147 -2.54 5.77 -21.04
C LYS A 147 -3.71 5.81 -20.05
N LYS A 148 -4.92 6.09 -20.56
CA LYS A 148 -6.22 6.03 -19.84
C LYS A 148 -6.29 4.72 -19.03
N GLU A 149 -6.75 4.73 -17.76
CA GLU A 149 -7.58 3.64 -17.21
C GLU A 149 -8.08 3.74 -15.76
N SER A 150 -7.50 4.54 -14.84
CA SER A 150 -7.99 4.60 -13.44
C SER A 150 -8.83 5.86 -13.14
N PRO A 151 -10.17 5.74 -12.96
CA PRO A 151 -11.05 6.88 -12.66
C PRO A 151 -10.84 7.43 -11.24
N SER A 152 -10.54 6.56 -10.28
CA SER A 152 -10.33 6.85 -8.86
C SER A 152 -9.19 7.85 -8.63
N LEU A 153 -8.08 7.68 -9.36
CA LEU A 153 -6.86 8.47 -9.19
C LEU A 153 -6.90 9.83 -9.89
N ASN A 154 -7.91 10.13 -10.71
CA ASN A 154 -8.02 11.44 -11.38
C ASN A 154 -8.14 12.60 -10.37
N LEU A 155 -8.67 12.33 -9.17
CA LEU A 155 -8.82 13.32 -8.11
C LEU A 155 -7.47 13.80 -7.55
N LEU A 156 -6.46 12.93 -7.55
CA LEU A 156 -5.12 13.22 -7.00
C LEU A 156 -4.22 13.99 -7.97
N ILE A 157 -4.57 14.06 -9.26
CA ILE A 157 -3.74 14.73 -10.28
C ILE A 157 -3.51 16.21 -9.93
N ASN A 158 -4.51 16.86 -9.33
CA ASN A 158 -4.45 18.27 -8.94
C ASN A 158 -3.54 18.52 -7.72
N MET A 159 -3.14 17.47 -7.00
CA MET A 159 -2.19 17.58 -5.89
C MET A 159 -0.74 17.63 -6.36
N CYS A 160 -0.47 17.38 -7.64
CA CYS A 160 0.89 17.38 -8.19
C CYS A 160 1.41 18.80 -8.47
N PRO A 161 2.48 19.26 -7.81
CA PRO A 161 3.12 20.55 -8.09
C PRO A 161 3.73 20.59 -9.50
N ASP A 162 3.83 21.77 -10.10
CA ASP A 162 4.39 21.90 -11.46
C ASP A 162 5.90 21.59 -11.54
N ASN A 163 6.67 21.92 -10.50
CA ASN A 163 8.11 21.65 -10.40
C ASN A 163 8.44 20.36 -9.61
N PHE A 164 7.69 19.28 -9.86
CA PHE A 164 7.81 18.06 -9.07
C PHE A 164 9.04 17.22 -9.42
N LYS A 165 9.99 17.12 -8.48
CA LYS A 165 11.18 16.26 -8.60
C LYS A 165 10.88 14.84 -8.11
N ILE A 166 10.33 14.00 -8.99
CA ILE A 166 9.93 12.60 -8.71
C ILE A 166 11.02 11.79 -7.98
N LYS A 167 12.30 11.95 -8.36
CA LYS A 167 13.43 11.23 -7.73
C LYS A 167 13.60 11.52 -6.24
N PHE A 168 13.23 12.73 -5.80
CA PHE A 168 13.24 13.10 -4.38
C PHE A 168 11.94 12.69 -3.70
N TRP A 169 10.80 12.96 -4.34
CA TRP A 169 9.50 12.71 -3.74
C TRP A 169 9.11 11.22 -3.67
N ARG A 170 9.80 10.34 -4.39
CA ARG A 170 9.63 8.88 -4.25
C ARG A 170 9.84 8.37 -2.82
N TYR A 171 10.59 9.09 -1.98
CA TYR A 171 10.78 8.73 -0.56
C TYR A 171 9.56 9.04 0.32
N PHE A 172 8.56 9.73 -0.23
CA PHE A 172 7.28 9.97 0.42
C PHE A 172 6.15 9.23 -0.31
N GLY A 173 6.47 8.17 -1.07
CA GLY A 173 5.47 7.36 -1.77
C GLY A 173 4.74 6.35 -0.87
N PRO A 174 3.75 5.63 -1.42
CA PRO A 174 2.97 4.61 -0.71
C PRO A 174 3.81 3.55 -0.02
N GLY A 175 4.84 2.99 -0.68
CA GLY A 175 5.70 2.00 -0.05
C GLY A 175 6.45 2.52 1.16
N THR A 176 6.79 3.82 1.18
CA THR A 176 7.39 4.40 2.38
C THR A 176 6.37 4.53 3.49
N LEU A 177 5.11 4.93 3.19
CA LEU A 177 4.02 4.90 4.17
C LEU A 177 3.83 3.49 4.74
N VAL A 178 3.82 2.46 3.89
CA VAL A 178 3.72 1.06 4.31
C VAL A 178 4.90 0.66 5.18
N PHE A 179 6.13 1.04 4.82
CA PHE A 179 7.31 0.77 5.64
C PHE A 179 7.22 1.45 7.02
N VAL A 180 6.73 2.69 7.08
CA VAL A 180 6.49 3.40 8.34
C VAL A 180 5.43 2.69 9.18
N MET A 181 4.33 2.26 8.58
CA MET A 181 3.29 1.47 9.25
C MET A 181 3.82 0.14 9.77
N PHE A 182 4.64 -0.56 8.98
CA PHE A 182 5.36 -1.76 9.41
C PHE A 182 6.21 -1.48 10.65
N LEU A 183 7.00 -0.40 10.68
CA LEU A 183 7.82 -0.03 11.83
C LEU A 183 7.00 0.29 13.08
N ILE A 184 5.88 1.00 12.90
CA ILE A 184 4.93 1.31 13.99
C ILE A 184 4.36 0.03 14.59
N ILE A 185 3.87 -0.88 13.74
CA ILE A 185 3.31 -2.18 14.19
C ILE A 185 4.42 -3.02 14.83
N TYR A 186 5.59 -3.14 14.22
CA TYR A 186 6.68 -3.96 14.74
C TYR A 186 7.14 -3.50 16.13
N ASN A 187 7.25 -2.18 16.33
CA ASN A 187 7.69 -1.57 17.59
C ASN A 187 6.53 -1.25 18.53
N PHE A 188 5.32 -1.74 18.27
CA PHE A 188 4.11 -1.30 18.98
C PHE A 188 4.20 -1.45 20.50
N ASN A 189 4.85 -2.52 20.98
CA ASN A 189 5.10 -2.75 22.40
C ASN A 189 5.85 -1.61 23.11
N LYS A 190 6.74 -0.89 22.42
CA LYS A 190 7.54 0.19 23.02
C LYS A 190 6.70 1.41 23.38
N PHE A 191 5.59 1.65 22.68
CA PHE A 191 4.68 2.76 22.95
C PHE A 191 3.79 2.54 24.17
N LYS A 192 3.71 1.30 24.66
CA LYS A 192 2.88 0.92 25.81
C LYS A 192 3.60 1.05 27.15
N ASN A 193 4.93 0.97 27.13
CA ASN A 193 5.77 0.92 28.34
C ASN A 193 6.29 2.31 28.77
N LYS A 194 5.62 3.39 28.34
CA LYS A 194 5.86 4.79 28.74
C LYS A 194 4.52 5.47 28.93
#